data_AF-A0A936VHH6-F1
#
_entry.id   AF-A0A936VHH6-F1
#
_cell.length_a   1.000
_cell.length_b   1.000
_cell.length_c   1.000
_cell.angle_alpha   90.00
_cell.angle_beta   90.00
_cell.angle_gamma   90.00
#
_symmetry.space_group_name_H-M   'P 1'
#
loop_
_entity.id
_entity.type
_entity.pdbx_description
1 polymer ?
#
loop_
_entity_poly.entity_id
_entity_poly.type
_entity_poly.pdbx_seq_one_letter_code
_entity_poly.pdbx_strand_id
1 'polypeptide(L)' 'MSRDWSSFTRQITVKYPAHAIYEAWAVPSQITRWLPRSAEYVGYDGTPKGRDREVEAGD' A
#
# COMPACT_ATOMS: atom_id res chain seq x y z
N MET A 1 31.22 -0.19 15.37
CA MET A 1 30.29 -0.81 14.39
C MET A 1 29.50 0.31 13.75
N SER A 2 29.64 0.51 12.44
CA SER A 2 28.79 1.45 11.69
C SER A 2 27.36 0.91 11.66
N ARG A 3 26.36 1.75 11.96
CA ARG A 3 24.96 1.37 11.74
C ARG A 3 24.72 1.28 10.25
N ASP A 4 24.06 0.22 9.82
CA ASP A 4 23.54 0.10 8.47
C ASP A 4 22.31 1.01 8.36
N TRP A 5 22.42 2.07 7.57
CA TRP A 5 21.35 3.03 7.32
C TRP A 5 20.48 2.62 6.12
N SER A 6 20.75 1.48 5.48
CA SER A 6 19.95 1.00 4.36
C SER A 6 18.63 0.34 4.78
N SER A 7 18.41 0.12 6.08
CA SER A 7 17.19 -0.48 6.60
C SER A 7 16.66 0.24 7.83
N PHE A 8 15.33 0.28 7.94
CA PHE A 8 14.65 0.69 9.16
C PHE A 8 13.34 -0.08 9.30
N THR A 9 12.92 -0.29 10.54
CA THR A 9 11.62 -0.89 10.87
C THR A 9 10.87 0.08 11.77
N ARG A 10 9.59 0.34 11.46
CA ARG A 10 8.72 1.20 12.28
C ARG A 10 7.40 0.50 12.56
N GLN A 11 7.08 0.36 13.84
CA GLN A 11 5.76 -0.09 14.28
C GLN A 11 4.86 1.12 14.53
N ILE A 12 3.64 1.10 14.00
CA ILE A 12 2.66 2.17 14.13
C ILE A 12 1.37 1.57 14.68
N THR A 13 0.93 2.06 15.84
CA THR A 13 -0.36 1.66 16.41
C THR A 13 -1.47 2.47 15.76
N VAL A 14 -2.45 1.79 15.16
CA VAL A 14 -3.59 2.40 14.48
C VAL A 14 -4.88 1.90 15.13
N LYS A 15 -5.75 2.82 15.57
CA LYS A 15 -7.05 2.48 16.17
C LYS A 15 -8.14 2.41 15.11
N TYR A 16 -8.08 1.38 14.26
CA TYR A 16 -9.08 1.11 13.23
C TYR A 16 -9.27 -0.41 13.05
N PRO A 17 -10.41 -0.86 12.50
CA PRO A 17 -10.58 -2.25 12.10
C PRO A 17 -9.52 -2.70 11.10
N ALA A 18 -9.09 -3.97 11.19
CA ALA A 18 -8.04 -4.50 10.34
C ALA A 18 -8.37 -4.42 8.83
N HIS A 19 -9.63 -4.65 8.44
CA HIS A 19 -10.06 -4.55 7.03
C HIS A 19 -9.88 -3.13 6.47
N ALA A 20 -10.23 -2.11 7.25
CA ALA A 20 -10.10 -0.71 6.85
C ALA A 20 -8.63 -0.30 6.69
N ILE A 21 -7.74 -0.88 7.52
CA ILE A 21 -6.30 -0.72 7.34
C ILE A 21 -5.89 -1.36 6.02
N TYR A 22 -6.29 -2.60 5.74
CA TYR A 22 -5.95 -3.27 4.49
C TYR A 22 -6.40 -2.48 3.25
N GLU A 23 -7.66 -2.04 3.20
CA GLU A 23 -8.22 -1.21 2.13
C GLU A 23 -7.40 0.07 1.89
N ALA A 24 -6.92 0.71 2.96
CA ALA A 24 -6.12 1.93 2.87
C ALA A 24 -4.78 1.76 2.13
N TRP A 25 -4.26 0.53 2.06
CA TRP A 25 -3.05 0.15 1.33
C TRP A 25 -3.35 -0.57 0.01
N ALA A 26 -4.45 -1.30 -0.06
CA ALA A 26 -4.82 -2.14 -1.20
C ALA A 26 -5.55 -1.39 -2.32
N VAL A 27 -6.18 -0.24 -2.00
CA VAL A 27 -6.92 0.57 -2.98
C VAL A 27 -6.08 1.77 -3.42
N PRO A 28 -5.81 1.93 -4.73
CA PRO A 28 -4.99 3.04 -5.24
C PRO A 28 -5.52 4.43 -4.84
N SER A 29 -6.83 4.62 -4.81
CA SER A 29 -7.47 5.88 -4.42
C SER A 29 -7.38 6.16 -2.91
N GLN A 30 -7.13 5.16 -2.08
CA GLN A 30 -6.96 5.33 -0.65
C GLN A 30 -5.50 5.62 -0.30
N ILE A 31 -4.54 4.87 -0.85
CA ILE A 31 -3.12 5.07 -0.56
C ILE A 31 -2.63 6.45 -1.02
N THR A 32 -3.14 6.93 -2.16
CA THR A 32 -2.75 8.24 -2.72
C THR A 32 -3.23 9.43 -1.88
N ARG A 33 -4.13 9.23 -0.91
CA ARG A 33 -4.56 10.27 0.04
C ARG A 33 -3.47 10.61 1.06
N TRP A 34 -2.61 9.67 1.39
CA TRP A 34 -1.63 9.81 2.47
C TRP A 34 -0.19 9.43 2.06
N LEU A 35 0.01 8.84 0.88
CA LEU A 35 1.30 8.61 0.24
C LEU A 35 1.40 9.47 -1.05
N PRO A 36 1.93 10.70 -0.96
CA PRO A 36 1.65 11.78 -1.92
C PRO A 36 2.42 11.74 -3.26
N ARG A 37 2.87 10.57 -3.75
CA ARG A 37 3.66 10.51 -5.00
C ARG A 37 2.87 9.99 -6.20
N SER A 38 2.32 8.80 -6.06
CA SER A 38 1.45 8.09 -7.00
C SER A 38 1.50 6.63 -6.54
N ALA A 39 0.46 5.87 -6.85
CA ALA A 39 0.49 4.43 -6.64
C ALA A 39 -0.10 3.78 -7.88
N GLU A 40 0.76 3.04 -8.58
CA GLU A 40 0.42 2.29 -9.77
C GLU A 40 0.33 0.83 -9.37
N TYR A 41 -0.83 0.24 -9.63
CA TYR A 41 -1.10 -1.16 -9.34
C TYR A 41 -1.37 -1.85 -10.66
N VAL A 42 -0.69 -2.98 -10.87
CA VAL A 42 -0.88 -3.82 -12.03
C VAL A 42 -1.64 -5.06 -11.61
N GLY A 43 -2.55 -5.52 -12.45
CA GLY A 43 -3.18 -6.81 -12.27
C GLY A 43 -2.24 -7.93 -12.70
N TYR A 44 -2.63 -9.17 -12.40
CA TYR A 44 -1.92 -10.38 -12.85
C TYR A 44 -1.59 -10.41 -14.35
N ASP A 45 -2.43 -9.80 -15.20
CA ASP A 45 -2.25 -9.71 -16.65
C ASP A 45 -1.35 -8.54 -17.11
N GLY A 46 -0.77 -7.79 -16.16
CA GLY A 46 0.04 -6.61 -16.41
C GLY A 46 -0.79 -5.36 -16.76
N THR A 47 -2.12 -5.42 -16.71
CA THR A 47 -2.97 -4.25 -16.98
C THR A 47 -3.08 -3.34 -15.75
N PRO A 48 -3.11 -2.00 -15.92
CA PRO A 48 -3.31 -1.10 -14.80
C PRO A 48 -4.67 -1.31 -14.13
N LYS A 49 -4.69 -1.47 -12.80
CA LYS A 49 -5.95 -1.55 -12.04
C LYS A 49 -6.65 -0.19 -11.97
N GLY A 50 -7.97 -0.25 -11.99
CA GLY A 50 -8.81 0.92 -11.74
C GLY A 50 -8.57 1.49 -10.35
N ARG A 51 -8.68 2.82 -10.22
CA ARG A 51 -8.30 3.56 -9.00
C ARG A 51 -9.03 3.11 -7.72
N ASP A 52 -10.23 2.55 -7.85
CA ASP A 52 -11.08 2.13 -6.73
C ASP A 52 -11.17 0.61 -6.60
N ARG A 53 -10.31 -0.16 -7.29
CA ARG A 53 -10.24 -1.61 -7.15
C ARG A 53 -9.13 -1.99 -6.18
N GLU A 54 -9.43 -2.93 -5.29
CA GLU A 54 -8.45 -3.55 -4.41
C GLU A 54 -7.48 -4.43 -5.21
N VAL A 55 -6.26 -4.62 -4.71
CA VAL A 55 -5.36 -5.68 -5.17
C VAL A 55 -5.90 -7.06 -4.81
N GLU A 56 -5.68 -8.03 -5.70
CA GLU A 56 -6.10 -9.42 -5.56
C GLU A 56 -4.90 -10.36 -5.48
N ALA A 57 -5.13 -11.61 -5.13
CA ALA A 57 -4.06 -12.60 -5.06
C ALA A 57 -3.47 -12.85 -6.46
N GLY A 58 -2.22 -12.44 -6.66
CA GLY A 58 -1.48 -12.58 -7.92
C GLY A 58 -1.14 -11.26 -8.61
N ASP A 59 -1.71 -10.15 -8.16
CA ASP A 59 -1.33 -8.80 -8.60
C ASP A 59 0.05 -8.36 -8.09
#